data_AF-A0A159ZBQ4-F1
#
_entry.id   AF-A0A159ZBQ4-F1
#
_cell.length_a   1.000
_cell.length_b   1.000
_cell.length_c   1.000
_cell.angle_alpha   90.00
_cell.angle_beta   90.00
_cell.angle_gamma   90.00
#
_symmetry.space_group_name_H-M   'P 1'
#
loop_
_entity.id
_entity.type
_entity.pdbx_description
1 polymer ?
#
loop_
_entity_poly.entity_id
_entity_poly.type
_entity_poly.pdbx_seq_one_letter_code
_entity_poly.pdbx_strand_id
1 'polypeptide(L)'
;MARSGQQWQEVVGVALTYLPPYTPELQPAETLWVHLDEPLVNRHFETLADLDAAVAAQCVALSTQPDRIRRQTNFHWWPNTSRN
;
A
#
# COMPACT_ATOMS: atom_id res chain seq x y z
N MET A 1 0.48 11.66 -30.54
CA MET A 1 -0.59 12.49 -29.97
C MET A 1 -0.43 12.49 -28.46
N ALA A 2 0.16 13.56 -27.91
CA ALA A 2 0.43 13.72 -26.48
C ALA A 2 -0.87 14.06 -25.74
N ARG A 3 -1.19 13.32 -24.66
CA ARG A 3 -2.30 13.67 -23.77
C ARG A 3 -1.82 14.77 -22.82
N SER A 4 -2.42 15.94 -22.98
CA SER A 4 -2.35 17.09 -22.08
C SER A 4 -2.99 16.75 -20.72
N GLY A 5 -2.35 17.15 -19.62
CA GLY A 5 -3.07 17.68 -18.46
C GLY A 5 -3.11 16.89 -17.15
N GLN A 6 -1.98 16.36 -16.66
CA GLN A 6 -1.82 16.15 -15.21
C GLN A 6 -0.47 16.71 -14.80
N GLN A 7 -0.49 17.92 -14.24
CA GLN A 7 0.69 18.52 -13.63
C GLN A 7 0.90 17.86 -12.28
N TRP A 8 1.71 16.80 -12.26
CA TRP A 8 2.20 16.20 -11.02
C TRP A 8 3.01 17.26 -10.28
N GLN A 9 2.58 17.61 -9.07
CA GLN A 9 3.40 18.43 -8.20
C GLN A 9 4.63 17.60 -7.82
N GLU A 10 5.82 18.17 -8.01
CA GLU A 10 7.05 17.57 -7.53
C GLU A 10 7.03 17.62 -6.00
N VAL A 11 6.85 16.46 -5.36
CA VAL A 11 6.91 16.36 -3.90
C VAL A 11 8.38 16.34 -3.51
N VAL A 12 8.89 17.50 -3.07
CA VAL A 12 10.27 17.63 -2.59
C VAL A 12 10.51 16.63 -1.45
N GLY A 13 11.57 15.84 -1.55
CA GLY A 13 11.95 14.85 -0.53
C GLY A 13 11.40 13.43 -0.72
N VAL A 14 10.73 13.14 -1.84
CA VAL A 14 10.30 11.76 -2.19
C VAL A 14 11.27 11.16 -3.21
N ALA A 15 11.86 10.01 -2.87
CA ALA A 15 12.63 9.21 -3.82
C ALA A 15 11.72 8.17 -4.49
N LEU A 16 11.71 8.15 -5.81
CA LEU A 16 10.97 7.16 -6.59
C LEU A 16 11.85 5.94 -6.87
N THR A 17 11.29 4.74 -6.72
CA THR A 17 11.92 3.50 -7.17
C THR A 17 11.23 2.98 -8.41
N TYR A 18 11.99 2.41 -9.35
CA TYR A 18 11.42 1.78 -10.54
C TYR A 18 10.73 0.46 -10.16
N LEU A 19 9.56 0.24 -10.74
CA LEU A 19 8.82 -1.02 -10.66
C LEU A 19 8.54 -1.50 -12.10
N PRO A 20 8.91 -2.75 -12.46
CA PRO A 20 8.58 -3.31 -13.75
C PRO A 20 7.04 -3.41 -13.96
N PRO A 21 6.55 -3.26 -15.21
CA PRO A 21 5.13 -3.44 -15.51
C PRO A 21 4.63 -4.86 -15.20
N TYR A 22 3.38 -4.97 -14.74
CA TYR A 22 2.69 -6.24 -14.47
C TYR A 22 3.39 -7.14 -13.44
N THR A 23 4.01 -6.53 -12.43
CA THR A 23 4.77 -7.24 -11.41
C THR A 23 4.23 -6.97 -10.00
N PRO A 24 2.97 -7.35 -9.71
CA PRO A 24 2.33 -7.11 -8.41
C PRO A 24 3.08 -7.78 -7.25
N GLU A 25 3.79 -8.89 -7.49
CA GLU A 25 4.60 -9.58 -6.50
C GLU A 25 5.78 -8.74 -5.97
N LEU A 26 6.18 -7.69 -6.70
CA LEU A 26 7.21 -6.74 -6.27
C LEU A 26 6.62 -5.48 -5.62
N GLN A 27 5.29 -5.34 -5.57
CA GLN A 27 4.62 -4.19 -4.99
C GLN A 27 4.29 -4.45 -3.52
N PRO A 28 4.88 -3.71 -2.56
CA PRO A 28 4.57 -3.89 -1.14
C PRO A 28 3.08 -3.69 -0.80
N ALA A 29 2.37 -2.86 -1.56
CA ALA A 29 0.93 -2.64 -1.34
C ALA A 29 0.11 -3.91 -1.64
N GLU A 30 0.47 -4.63 -2.71
CA GLU A 30 -0.27 -5.83 -3.15
C GLU A 30 -0.14 -6.99 -2.16
N THR A 31 1.01 -7.12 -1.48
CA THR A 31 1.20 -8.17 -0.48
C THR A 31 0.36 -7.96 0.78
N LEU A 32 -0.08 -6.73 1.05
CA LEU A 32 -0.85 -6.38 2.26
C LEU A 32 -2.36 -6.63 2.11
N TRP A 33 -2.88 -6.84 0.90
CA TRP A 33 -4.32 -7.08 0.68
C TRP A 33 -4.84 -8.26 1.50
N VAL A 34 -4.04 -9.32 1.66
CA VAL A 34 -4.40 -10.50 2.46
C VAL A 34 -4.74 -10.15 3.92
N HIS A 35 -4.20 -9.05 4.45
CA HIS A 35 -4.46 -8.59 5.81
C HIS A 35 -5.58 -7.55 5.88
N LEU A 36 -5.78 -6.78 4.81
CA LEU A 36 -6.86 -5.81 4.72
C LEU A 36 -8.21 -6.49 4.44
N ASP A 37 -8.22 -7.55 3.65
CA ASP A 37 -9.44 -8.25 3.20
C ASP A 37 -10.04 -9.17 4.27
N GLU A 38 -9.23 -9.66 5.22
CA GLU A 38 -9.65 -10.58 6.28
C GLU A 38 -10.95 -10.15 7.01
N PRO A 39 -11.11 -8.87 7.45
CA PRO A 39 -12.36 -8.39 8.05
C PRO A 39 -13.48 -8.01 7.07
N LEU A 40 -13.19 -7.96 5.76
CA LEU A 40 -14.09 -7.46 4.73
C LEU A 40 -14.74 -8.59 3.92
N VAL A 41 -14.01 -9.68 3.71
CA VAL A 41 -14.43 -10.78 2.84
C VAL A 41 -15.73 -11.40 3.35
N ASN A 42 -16.66 -11.66 2.41
CA ASN A 42 -17.99 -12.23 2.68
C ASN A 42 -18.89 -11.40 3.62
N ARG A 43 -18.55 -10.13 3.86
CA ARG A 43 -19.38 -9.22 4.65
C ARG A 43 -20.11 -8.24 3.74
N HIS A 44 -21.42 -8.11 3.97
CA HIS A 44 -22.21 -7.05 3.35
C HIS A 44 -22.08 -5.76 4.18
N PHE A 45 -21.85 -4.64 3.49
CA PHE A 45 -21.85 -3.30 4.07
C PHE A 45 -23.03 -2.53 3.48
N GLU A 46 -23.83 -1.90 4.34
CA GLU A 46 -25.02 -1.15 3.91
C GLU A 46 -24.64 0.14 3.18
N THR A 47 -23.55 0.79 3.63
CA THR A 47 -23.05 2.02 3.04
C THR A 47 -21.55 1.97 2.76
N LEU A 48 -21.08 2.86 1.88
CA LEU A 48 -19.65 3.08 1.69
C LEU A 48 -18.95 3.58 2.96
N ALA A 49 -19.65 4.33 3.81
CA ALA A 49 -19.11 4.80 5.09
C ALA A 49 -18.84 3.63 6.05
N ASP A 50 -19.70 2.60 6.04
CA ASP A 50 -19.49 1.40 6.87
C ASP A 50 -18.27 0.59 6.39
N LEU A 51 -18.09 0.50 5.07
CA LEU A 51 -16.90 -0.12 4.49
C LEU A 51 -15.62 0.66 4.83
N ASP A 52 -15.64 1.98 4.64
CA ASP A 52 -14.50 2.86 4.95
C ASP A 52 -14.10 2.77 6.43
N ALA A 53 -15.09 2.80 7.33
CA ALA A 53 -14.85 2.63 8.77
C ALA A 53 -14.20 1.27 9.10
N ALA A 54 -14.64 0.19 8.43
CA ALA A 54 -14.06 -1.14 8.64
C ALA A 54 -12.61 -1.22 8.13
N VAL A 55 -12.33 -0.67 6.95
CA VAL A 55 -10.96 -0.57 6.40
C VAL A 55 -10.07 0.27 7.31
N ALA A 56 -10.53 1.45 7.73
CA ALA A 56 -9.77 2.35 8.60
C ALA A 56 -9.43 1.69 9.94
N ALA A 57 -10.39 1.01 10.56
CA ALA A 57 -10.16 0.26 11.80
C ALA A 57 -9.10 -0.84 11.62
N GLN A 58 -9.15 -1.57 10.50
CA GLN A 58 -8.15 -2.60 10.19
C GLN A 58 -6.76 -1.99 9.96
N CYS A 59 -6.66 -0.87 9.24
CA CYS A 59 -5.40 -0.16 9.06
C CYS A 59 -4.81 0.29 10.41
N VAL A 60 -5.63 0.82 11.32
CA VAL A 60 -5.18 1.18 12.68
C VAL A 60 -4.70 -0.05 13.42
N ALA A 61 -5.44 -1.16 13.40
CA ALA A 61 -5.02 -2.41 14.04
C ALA A 61 -3.70 -2.95 13.48
N LEU A 62 -3.52 -2.93 12.16
CA LEU A 62 -2.29 -3.37 11.49
C LEU A 62 -1.10 -2.45 11.80
N SER A 63 -1.33 -1.15 12.00
CA SER A 63 -0.27 -0.21 12.38
C SER A 63 0.38 -0.55 13.73
N THR A 64 -0.36 -1.24 14.61
CA THR A 64 0.16 -1.74 15.90
C THR A 64 0.97 -3.05 15.78
N GLN A 65 1.04 -3.64 14.58
CA GLN A 65 1.69 -4.93 14.29
C GLN A 65 2.84 -4.78 13.28
N PRO A 66 3.87 -3.94 13.56
CA PRO A 66 4.90 -3.61 12.58
C PRO A 66 5.68 -4.82 12.07
N ASP A 67 5.88 -5.85 12.90
CA ASP A 67 6.61 -7.06 12.49
C ASP A 67 5.81 -7.93 11.50
N ARG A 68 4.47 -7.92 11.58
CA ARG A 68 3.60 -8.59 10.61
C ARG A 68 3.72 -7.92 9.24
N ILE A 69 3.66 -6.58 9.22
CA ILE A 69 3.82 -5.77 8.00
C ILE A 69 5.22 -5.96 7.40
N ARG A 70 6.28 -5.82 8.20
CA ARG A 70 7.67 -5.97 7.75
C ARG A 70 7.92 -7.31 7.07
N ARG A 71 7.38 -8.42 7.59
CA ARG A 71 7.57 -9.75 6.98
C ARG A 71 7.05 -9.84 5.55
N GLN A 72 6.07 -9.03 5.17
CA GLN A 72 5.47 -9.03 3.83
C GLN A 72 6.00 -7.93 2.90
N THR A 73 6.68 -6.92 3.45
CA THR A 73 7.14 -5.75 2.69
C THR A 73 8.66 -5.59 2.67
N ASN A 74 9.41 -6.35 3.47
CA ASN A 74 10.87 -6.23 3.58
C ASN A 74 11.60 -7.01 2.48
N PHE A 75 11.45 -6.54 1.24
CA PHE A 75 12.13 -7.11 0.09
C PHE A 75 13.65 -6.89 0.19
N HIS A 76 14.44 -7.95 -0.01
CA HIS A 76 15.90 -7.89 0.08
C HIS A 76 16.56 -6.96 -0.95
N TRP A 77 15.86 -6.65 -2.04
CA TRP A 77 16.31 -5.75 -3.10
C TRP A 77 15.86 -4.30 -2.88
N TRP A 78 15.04 -4.03 -1.86
CA TRP A 78 14.57 -2.67 -1.57
C TRP A 78 15.77 -1.77 -1.23
N PRO A 79 15.83 -0.54 -1.76
CA PRO A 79 16.98 0.34 -1.54
C PRO A 79 17.18 0.58 -0.04
N ASN A 80 18.39 0.29 0.45
CA ASN A 80 18.74 0.55 1.84
C ASN A 80 18.79 2.07 2.05
N THR A 81 17.88 2.59 2.87
CA THR A 81 17.78 4.02 3.19
C THR A 81 18.80 4.46 4.23
N SER A 82 19.76 3.62 4.62
CA SER A 82 20.91 4.05 5.43
C SER A 82 21.77 5.03 4.61
N ARG A 83 21.38 6.31 4.66
CA ARG A 83 22.18 7.45 4.26
C ARG A 83 23.54 7.37 4.96
N ASN A 84 24.61 7.30 4.18
CA ASN A 84 25.91 7.82 4.56
C ASN A 84 25.94 9.30 4.14
#